data_AF-A0A8J6AU56-F1
#
_entry.id   AF-A0A8J6AU56-F1
#
_cell.length_a   1.000
_cell.length_b   1.000
_cell.length_c   1.000
_cell.angle_alpha   90.00
_cell.angle_beta   90.00
_cell.angle_gamma   90.00
#
_symmetry.space_group_name_H-M   'P 1'
#
loop_
_entity.id
_entity.type
_entity.pdbx_description
1 polymer ?
#
loop_
_entity_poly.entity_id
_entity_poly.type
_entity_poly.pdbx_seq_one_letter_code
_entity_poly.pdbx_strand_id
1 'polypeptide(L)'
;MYCTVCHHVLEEDRIVNEVSFADKGSGGSGVVGKFIRRDIAAGNSEMTDGSAQTLANSRRRLAQIADGLSISENFVDAAQRLYLIALNGGFTSGHSSQVVSAACLYVLCRRSKTEHMLIDFSNALRMNMFVVGNCFLKLLRRFNLDVPIVDPSFYINRFVGALQFGEMRGRVTATALQLMPPA
;
A
#
# COMPACT_ATOMS: atom_id res chain seq x y z
N MET A 1 31.78 -14.94 5.54
CA MET A 1 32.59 -13.99 6.37
C MET A 1 33.72 -13.39 5.51
N TYR A 2 34.19 -12.16 5.77
CA TYR A 2 35.32 -11.56 5.04
C TYR A 2 36.45 -11.14 5.97
N CYS A 3 37.70 -11.21 5.47
CA CYS A 3 38.87 -10.75 6.20
C CYS A 3 38.94 -9.22 6.19
N THR A 4 39.05 -8.58 7.35
CA THR A 4 39.13 -7.12 7.47
C THR A 4 40.51 -6.54 7.13
N VAL A 5 41.52 -7.38 6.89
CA VAL A 5 42.89 -6.94 6.57
C VAL A 5 43.18 -7.01 5.06
N CYS A 6 42.73 -8.07 4.38
CA CYS A 6 42.98 -8.27 2.95
C CYS A 6 41.72 -8.29 2.08
N HIS A 7 40.55 -8.07 2.68
CA HIS A 7 39.23 -8.07 2.02
C HIS A 7 38.89 -9.32 1.19
N HIS A 8 39.63 -10.40 1.38
CA HIS A 8 39.32 -11.68 0.77
C HIS A 8 38.12 -12.32 1.47
N VAL A 9 37.14 -12.76 0.70
CA VAL A 9 35.95 -13.44 1.20
C VAL A 9 36.34 -14.88 1.51
N LEU A 10 36.25 -15.26 2.78
CA LEU A 10 36.65 -16.59 3.26
C LEU A 10 35.52 -17.61 3.13
N GLU A 11 34.27 -17.13 3.09
CA GLU A 11 33.09 -17.99 3.01
C GLU A 11 31.95 -17.24 2.32
N GLU A 12 31.43 -17.85 1.24
CA GLU A 12 30.22 -17.42 0.53
C GLU A 12 29.01 -18.20 1.04
N ASP A 13 27.95 -17.49 1.44
CA ASP A 13 26.68 -18.11 1.81
C ASP A 13 26.04 -18.75 0.57
N ARG A 14 26.14 -20.08 0.47
CA ARG A 14 25.61 -20.83 -0.67
C ARG A 14 24.09 -20.91 -0.61
N ILE A 15 23.41 -20.11 -1.43
CA ILE A 15 21.95 -20.17 -1.59
C ILE A 15 21.59 -21.46 -2.33
N VAL A 16 20.92 -22.38 -1.64
CA VAL A 16 20.43 -23.64 -2.21
C VAL A 16 18.92 -23.58 -2.42
N ASN A 17 18.43 -24.25 -3.47
CA ASN A 17 16.99 -24.32 -3.79
C ASN A 17 16.27 -25.44 -3.01
N GLU A 18 17.00 -26.25 -2.26
CA GLU A 18 16.48 -27.41 -1.55
C GLU A 18 16.38 -27.15 -0.05
N VAL A 19 15.28 -27.60 0.55
CA VAL A 19 15.02 -27.45 1.99
C VAL A 19 15.62 -28.66 2.71
N SER A 20 16.62 -28.41 3.56
CA SER A 20 17.24 -29.46 4.38
C SER A 20 16.51 -29.61 5.71
N PHE A 21 16.21 -30.84 6.11
CA PHE A 21 15.56 -31.15 7.38
C PHE A 21 16.55 -31.87 8.30
N ALA A 22 16.72 -31.38 9.52
CA ALA A 22 17.43 -32.09 10.58
C ALA A 22 16.44 -32.65 11.58
N ASP A 23 16.62 -33.93 11.89
CA ASP A 23 15.84 -34.60 12.91
C ASP A 23 16.33 -34.15 14.29
N LYS A 24 15.46 -33.49 15.05
CA LYS A 24 15.71 -33.23 16.47
C LYS A 24 15.27 -34.50 17.19
N GLY A 25 16.17 -35.10 17.98
CA GLY A 25 16.06 -36.44 18.59
C GLY A 25 14.83 -36.75 19.47
N SER A 26 13.79 -35.92 19.43
CA SER A 26 12.46 -36.09 20.01
C SER A 26 11.40 -36.51 18.96
N GLY A 27 11.80 -36.99 17.78
CA GLY A 27 10.88 -37.33 16.67
C GLY A 27 10.28 -36.12 15.96
N GLY A 28 10.93 -34.95 16.07
CA GLY A 28 10.52 -33.72 15.42
C GLY A 28 11.51 -33.31 14.35
N SER A 29 11.06 -33.23 13.10
CA SER A 29 11.87 -32.72 12.00
C SER A 29 11.87 -31.19 11.99
N GLY A 30 13.06 -30.57 12.04
CA GLY A 30 13.24 -29.12 11.94
C GLY A 30 13.98 -28.74 10.67
N VAL A 31 13.53 -27.71 9.96
CA VAL A 31 14.28 -27.19 8.80
C VAL A 31 15.58 -26.54 9.27
N VAL A 32 16.68 -26.86 8.58
CA VAL A 32 17.98 -26.23 8.76
C VAL A 32 18.19 -25.21 7.65
N GLY A 33 18.36 -23.96 8.04
CA GLY A 33 18.74 -22.88 7.12
C GLY A 33 17.86 -21.64 7.24
N LYS A 34 18.28 -20.60 6.54
CA LYS A 34 17.59 -19.31 6.48
C LYS A 34 16.91 -19.15 5.13
N PHE A 35 15.59 -18.96 5.14
CA PHE A 35 14.82 -18.76 3.92
C PHE A 35 14.95 -17.32 3.40
N ILE A 36 15.35 -17.18 2.13
CA ILE A 36 15.36 -15.89 1.42
C ILE A 36 14.18 -15.87 0.47
N ARG A 37 13.17 -15.02 0.75
CA ARG A 37 12.06 -14.79 -0.20
C ARG A 37 12.49 -13.78 -1.26
N ARG A 38 12.21 -14.08 -2.52
CA ARG A 38 12.55 -13.25 -3.69
C ARG A 38 11.92 -11.84 -3.63
N ASP A 39 10.91 -11.65 -2.80
CA ASP A 39 10.08 -10.44 -2.75
C ASP A 39 10.56 -9.41 -1.71
N ILE A 40 11.64 -9.71 -0.95
CA ILE A 40 12.19 -8.83 0.08
C ILE A 40 13.62 -8.44 -0.29
N ALA A 41 13.75 -7.56 -1.29
CA ALA A 41 14.98 -6.82 -1.55
C ALA A 41 15.05 -5.59 -0.62
N ALA A 42 15.13 -5.82 0.71
CA ALA A 42 15.62 -4.86 1.70
C ALA A 42 15.49 -5.43 3.13
N GLY A 43 16.63 -5.79 3.73
CA GLY A 43 16.79 -5.86 5.19
C GLY A 43 16.38 -7.17 5.87
N ASN A 44 17.30 -7.71 6.66
CA ASN A 44 17.05 -8.70 7.71
C ASN A 44 16.15 -8.10 8.80
N SER A 45 14.88 -7.90 8.51
CA SER A 45 13.88 -7.71 9.56
C SER A 45 13.42 -9.11 9.94
N GLU A 46 13.90 -9.65 11.06
CA GLU A 46 13.16 -10.69 11.78
C GLU A 46 11.78 -10.10 12.09
N MET A 47 10.82 -10.34 11.20
CA MET A 47 9.44 -10.00 11.46
C MET A 47 9.00 -10.88 12.62
N THR A 48 8.80 -10.27 13.78
CA THR A 48 8.16 -10.93 14.90
C THR A 48 6.81 -11.50 14.43
N ASP A 49 6.41 -12.64 14.97
CA ASP A 49 5.20 -13.35 14.54
C ASP A 49 3.95 -12.43 14.51
N GLY A 50 3.88 -11.49 15.47
CA GLY A 50 2.85 -10.45 15.52
C GLY A 50 2.90 -9.42 14.37
N SER A 51 4.08 -9.08 13.87
CA SER A 51 4.23 -8.18 12.72
C SER A 51 3.77 -8.84 11.42
N ALA A 52 4.07 -10.13 11.25
CA ALA A 52 3.62 -10.91 10.10
C ALA A 52 2.09 -11.03 10.08
N GLN A 53 1.47 -11.28 11.23
CA GLN A 53 0.01 -11.31 11.37
C GLN A 53 -0.64 -9.94 11.09
N THR A 54 -0.03 -8.86 11.57
CA THR A 54 -0.50 -7.49 11.32
C THR A 54 -0.45 -7.18 9.82
N LEU A 55 0.62 -7.58 9.15
CA LEU A 55 0.78 -7.40 7.71
C LEU A 55 -0.27 -8.20 6.93
N ALA A 56 -0.51 -9.47 7.30
CA ALA A 56 -1.56 -10.29 6.68
C ALA A 56 -2.96 -9.69 6.87
N ASN A 57 -3.25 -9.18 8.07
CA ASN A 57 -4.51 -8.50 8.37
C ASN A 57 -4.68 -7.21 7.55
N SER A 58 -3.61 -6.43 7.38
CA SER A 58 -3.65 -5.20 6.55
C SER A 58 -3.93 -5.50 5.09
N ARG A 59 -3.36 -6.58 4.52
CA ARG A 59 -3.62 -6.99 3.12
C ARG A 59 -5.10 -7.29 2.89
N ARG A 60 -5.74 -8.02 3.81
CA ARG A 60 -7.18 -8.32 3.74
C ARG A 60 -8.02 -7.03 3.77
N ARG A 61 -7.64 -6.06 4.61
CA ARG A 61 -8.34 -4.77 4.69
C ARG A 61 -8.17 -3.94 3.43
N LEU A 62 -6.96 -3.89 2.88
CA LEU A 62 -6.69 -3.20 1.62
C LEU A 62 -7.51 -3.81 0.48
N ALA A 63 -7.55 -5.14 0.37
CA ALA A 63 -8.38 -5.83 -0.62
C ALA A 63 -9.86 -5.49 -0.47
N GLN A 64 -10.42 -5.56 0.75
CA GLN A 64 -11.82 -5.20 1.01
C GLN A 64 -12.16 -3.75 0.60
N ILE A 65 -11.27 -2.80 0.89
CA ILE A 65 -11.46 -1.39 0.51
C ILE A 65 -11.35 -1.24 -1.01
N ALA A 66 -10.38 -1.90 -1.63
CA ALA A 66 -10.16 -1.85 -3.07
C ALA A 66 -11.36 -2.43 -3.84
N ASP A 67 -11.88 -3.58 -3.41
CA ASP A 67 -13.06 -4.20 -4.01
C ASP A 67 -14.30 -3.28 -3.92
N GLY A 68 -14.52 -2.64 -2.76
CA GLY A 68 -15.62 -1.70 -2.57
C GLY A 68 -15.53 -0.43 -3.43
N LEU A 69 -14.34 -0.10 -3.93
CA LEU A 69 -14.05 1.07 -4.76
C LEU A 69 -13.73 0.71 -6.22
N SER A 70 -13.77 -0.58 -6.59
CA SER A 70 -13.33 -1.07 -7.91
C SER A 70 -11.88 -0.70 -8.28
N ILE A 71 -10.99 -0.70 -7.28
CA ILE A 71 -9.55 -0.45 -7.46
C ILE A 71 -8.86 -1.77 -7.84
N SER A 72 -7.96 -1.73 -8.84
CA SER A 72 -7.21 -2.90 -9.30
C SER A 72 -6.26 -3.48 -8.22
N GLU A 73 -6.09 -4.80 -8.22
CA GLU A 73 -5.21 -5.53 -7.30
C GLU A 73 -3.75 -5.03 -7.32
N ASN A 74 -3.26 -4.51 -8.46
CA ASN A 74 -1.93 -3.90 -8.56
C ASN A 74 -1.72 -2.78 -7.54
N PHE A 75 -2.77 -2.00 -7.23
CA PHE A 75 -2.72 -0.96 -6.21
C PHE A 75 -2.73 -1.53 -4.80
N VAL A 76 -3.37 -2.69 -4.57
CA VAL A 76 -3.37 -3.38 -3.28
C VAL A 76 -1.97 -3.85 -2.93
N ASP A 77 -1.25 -4.45 -3.89
CA ASP A 77 0.14 -4.88 -3.68
C ASP A 77 1.09 -3.71 -3.43
N ALA A 78 0.96 -2.63 -4.20
CA ALA A 78 1.74 -1.42 -3.96
C ALA A 78 1.39 -0.78 -2.60
N ALA A 79 0.12 -0.78 -2.20
CA ALA A 79 -0.33 -0.24 -0.91
C ALA A 79 0.20 -1.08 0.24
N GLN A 80 0.28 -2.39 0.06
CA GLN A 80 0.84 -3.32 1.04
C GLN A 80 2.31 -3.02 1.31
N ARG A 81 3.09 -2.72 0.27
CA ARG A 81 4.51 -2.32 0.42
C ARG A 81 4.62 -0.99 1.18
N LEU A 82 3.78 -0.01 0.85
CA LEU A 82 3.75 1.26 1.57
C LEU A 82 3.33 1.08 3.04
N TYR A 83 2.37 0.19 3.32
CA TYR A 83 1.96 -0.16 4.66
C TYR A 83 3.09 -0.82 5.46
N LEU A 84 3.88 -1.69 4.84
CA LEU A 84 5.05 -2.31 5.49
C LEU A 84 6.10 -1.25 5.88
N ILE A 85 6.35 -0.26 5.01
CA ILE A 85 7.23 0.87 5.33
C ILE A 85 6.66 1.67 6.51
N ALA A 86 5.34 1.90 6.52
CA ALA A 86 4.64 2.59 7.61
C ALA A 86 4.72 1.83 8.95
N LEU A 87 4.58 0.50 8.90
CA LEU A 87 4.69 -0.40 10.04
C LEU A 87 6.09 -0.37 10.63
N ASN A 88 7.13 -0.53 9.79
CA ASN A 88 8.52 -0.49 10.21
C ASN A 88 8.92 0.89 10.76
N GLY A 89 8.31 1.96 10.26
CA GLY A 89 8.49 3.33 10.75
C GLY A 89 7.70 3.68 12.01
N GLY A 90 6.99 2.72 12.61
CA GLY A 90 6.18 2.89 13.83
C GLY A 90 4.92 3.75 13.65
N PHE A 91 4.51 4.05 12.41
CA PHE A 91 3.37 4.92 12.12
C PHE A 91 2.02 4.29 12.51
N THR A 92 1.94 2.95 12.48
CA THR A 92 0.74 2.18 12.82
C THR A 92 0.40 2.20 14.31
N SER A 93 1.40 2.42 15.17
CA SER A 93 1.22 2.46 16.63
C SER A 93 0.54 3.77 17.03
N GLY A 94 -0.79 3.75 17.13
CA GLY A 94 -1.62 4.92 17.50
C GLY A 94 -2.60 5.38 16.42
N HIS A 95 -2.61 4.70 15.26
CA HIS A 95 -3.59 4.95 14.21
C HIS A 95 -4.39 3.66 13.96
N SER A 96 -5.69 3.77 13.70
CA SER A 96 -6.49 2.59 13.34
C SER A 96 -5.92 1.93 12.09
N SER A 97 -5.71 0.62 12.14
CA SER A 97 -5.18 -0.16 11.01
C SER A 97 -5.99 0.03 9.73
N GLN A 98 -7.31 0.21 9.84
CA GLN A 98 -8.20 0.51 8.71
C GLN A 98 -7.90 1.88 8.10
N VAL A 99 -7.71 2.91 8.95
CA VAL A 99 -7.44 4.27 8.50
C VAL A 99 -6.06 4.37 7.84
N VAL A 100 -5.06 3.68 8.38
CA VAL A 100 -3.72 3.60 7.76
C VAL A 100 -3.78 2.87 6.43
N SER A 101 -4.53 1.78 6.33
CA SER A 101 -4.72 1.03 5.07
C SER A 101 -5.36 1.91 4.00
N ALA A 102 -6.45 2.61 4.32
CA ALA A 102 -7.11 3.53 3.39
C ALA A 102 -6.20 4.71 2.99
N ALA A 103 -5.44 5.28 3.93
CA ALA A 103 -4.50 6.35 3.62
C ALA A 103 -3.40 5.88 2.66
N CYS A 104 -2.83 4.68 2.86
CA CYS A 104 -1.82 4.11 1.97
C CYS A 104 -2.38 3.88 0.55
N LEU A 105 -3.60 3.34 0.45
CA LEU A 105 -4.25 3.10 -0.84
C LEU A 105 -4.58 4.43 -1.54
N TYR A 106 -5.05 5.43 -0.79
CA TYR A 106 -5.35 6.77 -1.33
C TYR A 106 -4.11 7.49 -1.86
N VAL A 107 -2.95 7.37 -1.20
CA VAL A 107 -1.67 7.91 -1.70
C VAL A 107 -1.39 7.39 -3.12
N LEU A 108 -1.53 6.08 -3.34
CA LEU A 108 -1.22 5.47 -4.64
C LEU A 108 -2.24 5.83 -5.71
N CYS A 109 -3.52 5.89 -5.33
CA CYS A 109 -4.60 6.35 -6.21
C CYS A 109 -4.35 7.79 -6.68
N ARG A 110 -3.86 8.66 -5.79
CA ARG A 110 -3.51 10.05 -6.11
C ARG A 110 -2.27 10.17 -6.97
N ARG A 111 -1.20 9.42 -6.67
CA ARG A 111 0.02 9.41 -7.49
C ARG A 111 -0.22 8.90 -8.91
N SER A 112 -1.14 7.94 -9.05
CA SER A 112 -1.50 7.36 -10.36
C SER A 112 -2.63 8.12 -11.05
N LYS A 113 -3.06 9.27 -10.50
CA LYS A 113 -4.14 10.12 -11.05
C LYS A 113 -5.40 9.33 -11.40
N THR A 114 -5.88 8.52 -10.45
CA THR A 114 -7.15 7.80 -10.60
C THR A 114 -8.33 8.64 -10.12
N GLU A 115 -9.54 8.32 -10.56
CA GLU A 115 -10.78 9.07 -10.27
C GLU A 115 -11.30 8.95 -8.82
N HIS A 116 -10.55 8.33 -7.92
CA HIS A 116 -10.94 8.10 -6.53
C HIS A 116 -10.66 9.32 -5.64
N MET A 117 -11.70 9.78 -4.94
CA MET A 117 -11.64 10.89 -4.00
C MET A 117 -11.59 10.39 -2.55
N LEU A 118 -11.09 11.24 -1.65
CA LEU A 118 -11.00 10.90 -0.22
C LEU A 118 -12.37 10.56 0.40
N ILE A 119 -13.45 11.19 -0.09
CA ILE A 119 -14.82 10.91 0.36
C ILE A 119 -15.27 9.49 0.02
N ASP A 120 -14.77 8.89 -1.06
CA ASP A 120 -15.13 7.51 -1.42
C ASP A 120 -14.58 6.52 -0.39
N PHE A 121 -13.34 6.74 0.06
CA PHE A 121 -12.74 5.96 1.16
C PHE A 121 -13.47 6.19 2.48
N SER A 122 -13.87 7.43 2.75
CA SER A 122 -14.68 7.79 3.92
C SER A 122 -15.99 7.00 3.97
N ASN A 123 -16.68 6.91 2.82
CA ASN A 123 -17.94 6.18 2.67
C ASN A 123 -17.73 4.68 2.80
N ALA A 124 -16.69 4.12 2.16
CA ALA A 124 -16.35 2.70 2.25
C ALA A 124 -16.05 2.26 3.69
N LEU A 125 -15.38 3.11 4.48
CA LEU A 125 -15.06 2.84 5.88
C LEU A 125 -16.18 3.21 6.86
N ARG A 126 -17.19 3.97 6.43
CA ARG A 126 -18.20 4.61 7.30
C ARG A 126 -17.57 5.44 8.43
N MET A 127 -16.51 6.18 8.09
CA MET A 127 -15.80 7.07 9.02
C MET A 127 -15.86 8.50 8.54
N ASN A 128 -15.55 9.46 9.41
CA ASN A 128 -15.44 10.86 9.02
C ASN A 128 -14.22 11.10 8.12
N MET A 129 -14.42 11.82 7.01
CA MET A 129 -13.39 12.13 6.01
C MET A 129 -12.16 12.80 6.63
N PHE A 130 -12.34 13.65 7.65
CA PHE A 130 -11.24 14.32 8.34
C PHE A 130 -10.30 13.34 9.06
N VAL A 131 -10.79 12.18 9.52
CA VAL A 131 -9.96 11.15 10.15
C VAL A 131 -8.99 10.54 9.14
N VAL A 132 -9.50 10.17 7.96
CA VAL A 132 -8.69 9.63 6.86
C VAL A 132 -7.74 10.70 6.31
N GLY A 133 -8.24 11.92 6.11
CA GLY A 133 -7.44 13.05 5.63
C GLY A 133 -6.29 13.42 6.57
N ASN A 134 -6.53 13.46 7.88
CA ASN A 134 -5.48 13.73 8.86
C ASN A 134 -4.41 12.64 8.88
N CYS A 135 -4.82 11.37 8.78
CA CYS A 135 -3.88 10.25 8.67
C CYS A 135 -3.03 10.36 7.39
N PHE A 136 -3.68 10.61 6.25
CA PHE A 136 -3.03 10.83 4.96
C PHE A 136 -1.98 11.95 5.03
N LEU A 137 -2.34 13.14 5.55
CA LEU A 137 -1.40 14.26 5.66
C LEU A 137 -0.21 13.94 6.58
N LYS A 138 -0.44 13.26 7.70
CA LYS A 138 0.64 12.81 8.59
C LYS A 138 1.55 11.79 7.91
N LEU A 139 0.97 10.87 7.14
CA LEU A 139 1.72 9.87 6.38
C LEU A 139 2.64 10.53 5.35
N LEU A 140 2.12 11.49 4.58
CA LEU A 140 2.91 12.24 3.60
C LEU A 140 4.10 12.96 4.25
N ARG A 141 3.86 13.67 5.36
CA ARG A 141 4.92 14.39 6.08
C ARG A 141 5.95 13.45 6.72
N ARG A 142 5.53 12.28 7.22
CA ARG A 142 6.42 11.35 7.91
C ARG A 142 7.38 10.67 6.94
N PHE A 143 6.91 10.32 5.75
CA PHE A 143 7.67 9.56 4.76
C PHE A 143 8.12 10.41 3.56
N ASN A 144 7.96 11.75 3.63
CA ASN A 144 8.30 12.71 2.58
C ASN A 144 7.78 12.29 1.20
N LEU A 145 6.52 11.85 1.16
CA LEU A 145 5.89 11.37 -0.06
C LEU A 145 5.40 12.54 -0.89
N ASP A 146 5.90 12.63 -2.12
CA ASP A 146 5.39 13.59 -3.09
C ASP A 146 4.11 13.06 -3.75
N VAL A 147 3.04 13.84 -3.63
CA VAL A 147 1.72 13.51 -4.17
C VAL A 147 1.18 14.74 -4.90
N PRO A 148 0.87 14.63 -6.20
CA PRO A 148 0.44 15.78 -7.00
C PRO A 148 -0.92 16.31 -6.53
N ILE A 149 -1.08 17.63 -6.63
CA ILE A 149 -2.39 18.28 -6.56
C ILE A 149 -3.18 17.84 -7.79
N VAL A 150 -4.42 17.38 -7.58
CA VAL A 150 -5.30 16.95 -8.67
C VAL A 150 -6.26 18.09 -8.97
N ASP A 151 -6.33 18.47 -10.24
CA ASP A 151 -7.26 19.48 -10.71
C ASP A 151 -8.71 18.97 -10.56
N PRO A 152 -9.66 19.78 -10.04
CA PRO A 152 -11.03 19.34 -9.86
C PRO A 152 -11.74 18.94 -11.18
N SER A 153 -11.35 19.52 -12.32
CA SER A 153 -11.89 19.19 -13.64
C SER A 153 -11.70 17.72 -14.01
N PHE A 154 -10.68 17.08 -13.42
CA PHE A 154 -10.39 15.65 -13.59
C PHE A 154 -11.59 14.75 -13.23
N TYR A 155 -12.40 15.16 -12.23
CA TYR A 155 -13.53 14.36 -11.76
C TYR A 155 -14.85 14.63 -12.53
N ILE A 156 -14.88 15.59 -13.46
CA ILE A 156 -16.12 15.96 -14.18
C ILE A 156 -16.70 14.76 -14.93
N ASN A 157 -15.87 14.01 -15.65
CA ASN A 157 -16.32 12.85 -16.42
C ASN A 157 -16.99 11.77 -15.54
N ARG A 158 -16.44 11.57 -14.34
CA ARG A 158 -16.98 10.65 -13.34
C ARG A 158 -18.35 11.10 -12.86
N PHE A 159 -18.49 12.37 -12.47
CA PHE A 159 -19.77 12.90 -11.98
C PHE A 159 -20.85 12.94 -13.05
N VAL A 160 -20.49 13.36 -14.27
CA VAL A 160 -21.40 13.37 -15.41
C VAL A 160 -21.86 11.96 -15.78
N GLY A 161 -20.98 10.96 -15.65
CA GLY A 161 -21.35 9.55 -15.79
C GLY A 161 -22.33 9.08 -14.70
N ALA A 162 -22.11 9.48 -13.45
CA ALA A 162 -22.97 9.10 -12.33
C ALA A 162 -24.36 9.75 -12.37
N LEU A 163 -24.48 10.96 -12.93
CA LEU A 163 -25.74 11.71 -13.04
C LEU A 163 -26.62 11.30 -14.23
N GLN A 164 -26.17 10.36 -15.07
CA GLN A 164 -26.95 9.73 -16.16
C GLN A 164 -27.66 10.72 -17.11
N PHE A 165 -26.97 11.77 -17.55
CA PHE A 165 -27.52 12.79 -18.48
C PHE A 165 -27.91 12.29 -19.90
N GLY A 166 -27.84 10.99 -20.19
CA GLY A 166 -28.20 10.42 -21.49
C GLY A 166 -27.44 11.05 -22.66
N GLU A 167 -28.15 11.47 -23.70
CA GLU A 167 -27.58 12.14 -24.88
C GLU A 167 -26.95 13.51 -24.57
N MET A 168 -27.36 14.16 -23.48
CA MET A 168 -26.84 15.47 -23.06
C MET A 168 -25.48 15.38 -22.38
N ARG A 169 -24.98 14.16 -22.08
CA ARG A 169 -23.71 13.92 -21.39
C ARG A 169 -22.54 14.68 -22.03
N GLY A 170 -22.42 14.64 -23.36
CA GLY A 170 -21.34 15.31 -24.09
C GLY A 170 -21.40 16.83 -23.95
N ARG A 171 -22.60 17.41 -24.10
CA ARG A 171 -22.81 18.87 -23.95
C ARG A 171 -22.52 19.34 -22.53
N VAL A 172 -23.03 18.63 -21.52
CA VAL A 172 -22.82 18.97 -20.10
C VAL A 172 -21.35 18.90 -19.74
N THR A 173 -20.64 17.86 -20.19
CA THR A 173 -19.19 17.72 -19.96
C THR A 173 -18.42 18.88 -20.59
N ALA A 174 -18.71 19.23 -21.84
CA ALA A 174 -18.05 20.32 -22.55
C ALA A 174 -18.29 21.67 -21.85
N THR A 175 -19.53 21.97 -21.45
CA THR A 175 -19.85 23.20 -20.71
C THR A 175 -19.15 23.23 -19.35
N ALA A 176 -19.13 22.12 -18.61
CA ALA A 176 -18.48 22.05 -17.31
C ALA A 176 -16.96 22.30 -17.40
N LEU A 177 -16.30 21.73 -18.42
CA LEU A 177 -14.88 21.97 -18.68
C LEU A 177 -14.58 23.41 -19.14
N GLN A 178 -15.51 24.06 -19.84
CA GLN A 178 -15.36 25.48 -20.19
C GLN A 178 -15.47 26.41 -18.97
N LEU A 179 -16.36 26.09 -18.03
CA LEU A 179 -16.54 26.86 -16.80
C LEU A 179 -15.40 26.64 -15.80
N MET A 180 -14.81 25.44 -15.81
CA MET A 180 -13.69 25.04 -14.95
C MET A 180 -12.57 24.49 -15.82
N PRO A 181 -11.77 25.37 -16.47
CA PRO A 181 -10.65 24.93 -17.27
C PRO A 181 -9.58 24.29 -16.37
N PRO A 182 -8.89 23.24 -16.85
CA PRO A 182 -7.80 22.61 -16.09
C PRO A 182 -6.67 23.61 -15.84
N ALA A 183 -6.16 23.62 -14.60
CA ALA A 183 -5.02 24.45 -14.18
C ALA A 183 -3.67 23.90 -14.66
#